data_AF-A0A928KJS3-F1
#
_entry.id   AF-A0A928KJS3-F1
#
_cell.length_a   1.000
_cell.length_b   1.000
_cell.length_c   1.000
_cell.angle_alpha   90.00
_cell.angle_beta   90.00
_cell.angle_gamma   90.00
#
_symmetry.space_group_name_H-M   'P 1'
#
loop_
_entity.id
_entity.type
_entity.pdbx_description
1 polymer ?
#
loop_
_entity_poly.entity_id
_entity_poly.type
_entity_poly.pdbx_seq_one_letter_code
_entity_poly.pdbx_strand_id
1 'polypeptide(L)'
;MDRAEILRYMRTNSHTTDAHILALADKAAQMIENEAQPKTLSRIFACTVEGDVCTIGGAVFRSSHLADNLRGCQRAVVFGATLGTACDRLIQRASATDVALAMALQAAAACKIEEVCDALEEQIKETEGVALRQRYSPGYFDLDISAQKQVFDLIEITKRIGVTLTDTFEMIPTKSVTAIIGIADE
;
A
#
# COMPACT_ATOMS: atom_id res chain seq x y z
N MET A 1 10.74 -10.13 -3.59
CA MET A 1 9.93 -9.86 -4.80
C MET A 1 9.83 -11.11 -5.65
N ASP A 2 8.62 -11.59 -5.91
CA ASP A 2 8.36 -12.67 -6.87
C ASP A 2 8.47 -12.16 -8.31
N ARG A 3 9.32 -12.80 -9.11
CA ARG A 3 9.50 -12.48 -10.52
C ARG A 3 8.20 -12.61 -11.31
N ALA A 4 7.36 -13.61 -11.02
CA ALA A 4 6.10 -13.79 -11.71
C ALA A 4 5.15 -12.59 -11.50
N GLU A 5 5.12 -12.04 -10.29
CA GLU A 5 4.37 -10.83 -9.96
C GLU A 5 4.91 -9.58 -10.65
N ILE A 6 6.24 -9.42 -10.73
CA ILE A 6 6.86 -8.32 -11.49
C ILE A 6 6.45 -8.42 -12.97
N LEU A 7 6.53 -9.60 -13.58
CA LEU A 7 6.14 -9.83 -14.98
C LEU A 7 4.65 -9.53 -15.21
N ARG A 8 3.79 -9.89 -14.25
CA ARG A 8 2.36 -9.57 -14.25
C ARG A 8 2.14 -8.05 -14.23
N TYR A 9 2.83 -7.32 -13.36
CA TYR A 9 2.77 -5.85 -13.31
C TYR A 9 3.35 -5.18 -14.56
N MET A 10 4.35 -5.78 -15.21
CA MET A 10 4.85 -5.36 -16.52
C MET A 10 3.84 -5.60 -17.66
N ARG A 11 2.70 -6.25 -17.40
CA ARG A 11 1.68 -6.67 -18.38
C ARG A 11 2.25 -7.64 -19.42
N THR A 12 3.12 -8.53 -18.97
CA THR A 12 3.70 -9.61 -19.78
C THR A 12 3.22 -10.97 -19.30
N ASN A 13 3.47 -12.02 -20.08
CA ASN A 13 3.19 -13.38 -19.63
C ASN A 13 4.08 -13.73 -18.43
N SER A 14 3.48 -14.03 -17.28
CA SER A 14 4.16 -14.42 -16.03
C SER A 14 5.02 -15.69 -16.18
N HIS A 15 4.78 -16.48 -17.24
CA HIS A 15 5.54 -17.68 -17.59
C HIS A 15 6.40 -17.50 -18.85
N THR A 16 6.73 -16.25 -19.22
CA THR A 16 7.62 -16.00 -20.35
C THR A 16 8.99 -16.65 -20.15
N THR A 17 9.57 -17.14 -21.24
CA THR A 17 10.94 -17.68 -21.30
C THR A 17 11.91 -16.73 -22.01
N ASP A 18 11.46 -15.53 -22.38
CA ASP A 18 12.29 -14.52 -23.04
C ASP A 18 13.38 -14.03 -22.07
N ALA A 19 14.63 -14.36 -22.38
CA ALA A 19 15.79 -14.05 -21.55
C ALA A 19 16.00 -12.54 -21.34
N HIS A 20 15.63 -11.70 -22.31
CA HIS A 20 15.77 -10.25 -22.19
C HIS A 20 14.75 -9.68 -21.20
N ILE A 21 13.50 -10.14 -21.26
CA ILE A 21 12.45 -9.71 -20.33
C ILE A 21 12.78 -10.18 -18.91
N LEU A 22 13.22 -11.43 -18.75
CA LEU A 22 13.60 -11.98 -17.45
C LEU A 22 14.78 -11.21 -16.84
N ALA A 23 15.83 -10.94 -17.63
CA ALA A 23 16.97 -10.15 -17.17
C ALA A 23 16.58 -8.71 -16.81
N LEU A 24 15.63 -8.12 -17.53
CA LEU A 24 15.11 -6.78 -17.23
C LEU A 24 14.35 -6.75 -15.90
N ALA A 25 13.48 -7.74 -15.66
CA ALA A 25 12.74 -7.88 -14.41
C ALA A 25 13.70 -8.08 -13.21
N ASP A 26 14.71 -8.94 -13.36
CA ASP A 26 15.72 -9.19 -12.32
C ASP A 26 16.55 -7.95 -12.02
N LYS A 27 16.99 -7.24 -13.06
CA LYS A 27 17.72 -5.99 -12.92
C LYS A 27 16.88 -4.96 -12.16
N ALA A 28 15.61 -4.80 -12.54
CA ALA A 28 14.71 -3.87 -11.88
C ALA A 28 14.47 -4.23 -10.41
N ALA A 29 14.24 -5.52 -10.11
CA ALA A 29 14.11 -6.03 -8.74
C ALA A 29 15.34 -5.68 -7.89
N GLN A 30 16.54 -5.99 -8.39
CA GLN A 30 17.77 -5.69 -7.65
C GLN A 30 17.97 -4.19 -7.39
N MET A 31 17.65 -3.35 -8.38
CA MET A 31 17.77 -1.90 -8.23
C MET A 31 16.77 -1.35 -7.21
N ILE A 32 15.52 -1.84 -7.20
CA ILE A 32 14.53 -1.45 -6.20
C ILE A 32 14.93 -1.93 -4.80
N GLU A 33 15.44 -3.15 -4.66
CA GLU A 33 15.90 -3.67 -3.37
C GLU A 33 17.01 -2.80 -2.76
N ASN A 34 17.94 -2.31 -3.59
CA ASN A 34 19.05 -1.48 -3.14
C ASN A 34 18.63 -0.04 -2.81
N GLU A 35 17.62 0.50 -3.49
CA GLU A 35 17.20 1.91 -3.34
C GLU A 35 16.04 2.11 -2.36
N ALA A 36 15.21 1.08 -2.15
CA ALA A 36 14.06 1.18 -1.27
C ALA A 36 14.50 1.50 0.16
N GLN A 37 13.79 2.45 0.78
CA GLN A 37 13.96 2.81 2.18
C GLN A 37 12.61 2.69 2.87
N PRO A 38 12.14 1.45 3.13
CA PRO A 38 10.80 1.24 3.64
C PRO A 38 10.59 1.93 4.98
N LYS A 39 9.45 2.62 5.12
CA LYS A 39 8.95 3.13 6.38
C LYS A 39 7.50 2.72 6.53
N THR A 40 7.16 2.19 7.70
CA THR A 40 5.82 1.72 8.03
C THR A 40 5.34 2.34 9.32
N LEU A 41 4.02 2.42 9.46
CA LEU A 41 3.34 2.90 10.65
C LEU A 41 1.97 2.24 10.73
N SER A 42 1.59 1.73 11.89
CA SER A 42 0.25 1.23 12.15
C SER A 42 -0.24 1.68 13.52
N ARG A 43 -1.56 1.84 13.65
CA ARG A 43 -2.25 2.09 14.92
C ARG A 43 -3.59 1.37 14.91
N ILE A 44 -4.01 0.89 16.09
CA ILE A 44 -5.30 0.23 16.28
C ILE A 44 -6.26 1.19 16.94
N PHE A 45 -7.49 1.23 16.44
CA PHE A 45 -8.56 2.05 16.98
C PHE A 45 -9.81 1.21 17.20
N ALA A 46 -10.65 1.64 18.13
CA ALA A 46 -12.03 1.18 18.17
C ALA A 46 -12.74 1.59 16.87
N CYS A 47 -13.60 0.71 16.36
CA CYS A 47 -14.45 1.02 15.21
C CYS A 47 -15.91 0.62 15.45
N THR A 48 -16.81 1.35 14.80
CA THR A 48 -18.24 1.05 14.74
C THR A 48 -18.74 1.21 13.30
N VAL A 49 -19.78 0.45 12.96
CA VAL A 49 -20.43 0.49 11.65
C VAL A 49 -21.92 0.72 11.83
N GLU A 50 -22.45 1.78 11.20
CA GLU A 50 -23.86 2.14 11.20
C GLU A 50 -24.31 2.42 9.75
N GLY A 51 -25.01 1.48 9.13
CA GLY A 51 -25.37 1.57 7.71
C GLY A 51 -24.11 1.56 6.83
N ASP A 52 -23.90 2.64 6.06
CA ASP A 52 -22.73 2.87 5.19
C ASP A 52 -21.65 3.74 5.87
N VAL A 53 -21.81 4.03 7.16
CA VAL A 53 -20.90 4.88 7.92
C VAL A 53 -20.03 4.03 8.83
N CYS A 54 -18.71 4.17 8.67
CA CYS A 54 -17.71 3.58 9.56
C CYS A 54 -17.09 4.69 10.40
N THR A 55 -17.11 4.56 11.72
CA THR A 55 -16.37 5.45 12.63
C THR A 55 -15.15 4.71 13.16
N ILE A 56 -13.96 5.25 12.97
CA ILE A 56 -12.69 4.62 13.36
C ILE A 56 -11.86 5.66 14.11
N GLY A 57 -11.60 5.44 15.40
CA GLY A 57 -10.82 6.39 16.21
C GLY A 57 -11.40 7.81 16.24
N GLY A 58 -12.72 7.95 16.05
CA GLY A 58 -13.42 9.23 15.96
C GLY A 58 -13.48 9.85 14.55
N ALA A 59 -12.73 9.32 13.58
CA ALA A 59 -12.84 9.73 12.18
C ALA A 59 -13.98 8.98 11.47
N VAL A 60 -14.68 9.69 10.59
CA VAL A 60 -15.85 9.16 9.87
C VAL A 60 -15.50 8.88 8.41
N PHE A 61 -15.82 7.67 7.98
CA PHE A 61 -15.69 7.18 6.61
C PHE A 61 -17.07 6.77 6.10
N ARG A 62 -17.39 7.15 4.86
CA ARG A 62 -18.65 6.77 4.20
C ARG A 62 -18.33 5.87 3.01
N SER A 63 -18.70 4.61 3.11
CA SER A 63 -18.50 3.58 2.08
C SER A 63 -19.27 2.33 2.48
N SER A 64 -20.12 1.85 1.58
CA SER A 64 -20.87 0.61 1.79
C SER A 64 -19.96 -0.61 1.80
N HIS A 65 -18.92 -0.63 0.98
CA HIS A 65 -17.98 -1.76 0.91
C HIS A 65 -17.03 -1.80 2.11
N LEU A 66 -16.58 -0.63 2.60
CA LEU A 66 -15.81 -0.57 3.85
C LEU A 66 -16.69 -1.01 5.03
N ALA A 67 -17.96 -0.59 5.08
CA ALA A 67 -18.90 -1.02 6.11
C ALA A 67 -19.13 -2.53 6.09
N ASP A 68 -19.28 -3.14 4.90
CA ASP A 68 -19.37 -4.58 4.75
C ASP A 68 -18.07 -5.28 5.22
N ASN A 69 -16.90 -4.76 4.86
CA ASN A 69 -15.60 -5.32 5.27
C ASN A 69 -15.36 -5.24 6.79
N LEU A 70 -15.84 -4.17 7.44
CA LEU A 70 -15.72 -3.94 8.88
C LEU A 70 -16.89 -4.51 9.69
N ARG A 71 -17.90 -5.10 9.06
CA ARG A 71 -19.09 -5.61 9.76
C ARG A 71 -18.70 -6.62 10.82
N GLY A 72 -19.14 -6.36 12.06
CA GLY A 72 -18.86 -7.21 13.22
C GLY A 72 -17.47 -7.01 13.83
N CYS A 73 -16.63 -6.13 13.29
CA CYS A 73 -15.34 -5.78 13.91
C CYS A 73 -15.57 -4.68 14.96
N GLN A 74 -14.94 -4.81 16.13
CA GLN A 74 -14.92 -3.76 17.17
C GLN A 74 -13.67 -2.90 17.11
N ARG A 75 -12.64 -3.37 16.40
CA ARG A 75 -11.36 -2.68 16.24
C ARG A 75 -10.94 -2.73 14.78
N ALA A 76 -10.20 -1.71 14.37
CA ALA A 76 -9.57 -1.66 13.06
C ALA A 76 -8.12 -1.17 13.19
N VAL A 77 -7.25 -1.76 12.40
CA VAL A 77 -5.90 -1.26 12.13
C VAL A 77 -6.02 -0.18 11.06
N VAL A 78 -5.36 0.94 11.27
CA VAL A 78 -5.07 1.92 10.23
C VAL A 78 -3.55 1.97 10.06
N PHE A 79 -3.06 1.80 8.84
CA PHE A 79 -1.63 1.81 8.57
C PHE A 79 -1.25 2.61 7.33
N GLY A 80 0.03 3.01 7.29
CA GLY A 80 0.70 3.60 6.14
C GLY A 80 2.07 2.96 5.92
N ALA A 81 2.45 2.79 4.66
CA ALA A 81 3.74 2.26 4.23
C ALA A 81 4.25 3.05 3.02
N THR A 82 5.58 3.18 2.89
CA THR A 82 6.22 3.82 1.73
C THR A 82 7.57 3.20 1.45
N LEU A 83 7.98 3.15 0.17
CA LEU A 83 9.35 2.79 -0.24
C LEU A 83 10.33 3.97 -0.19
N GLY A 84 9.86 5.18 0.10
CA GLY A 84 10.68 6.39 0.11
C GLY A 84 10.87 7.02 -1.28
N THR A 85 11.38 8.26 -1.29
CA THR A 85 11.55 9.06 -2.52
C THR A 85 12.67 8.56 -3.44
N ALA A 86 13.54 7.66 -2.95
CA ALA A 86 14.65 7.12 -3.73
C ALA A 86 14.16 6.29 -4.93
N CYS A 87 13.14 5.45 -4.72
CA CYS A 87 12.50 4.68 -5.80
C CYS A 87 11.87 5.61 -6.86
N ASP A 88 11.18 6.66 -6.45
CA ASP A 88 10.58 7.63 -7.38
C ASP A 88 11.66 8.29 -8.26
N ARG A 89 12.78 8.74 -7.65
CA ARG A 89 13.90 9.33 -8.39
C ARG A 89 14.54 8.33 -9.35
N LEU A 90 14.71 7.08 -8.93
CA LEU A 90 15.27 6.02 -9.77
C LEU A 90 14.40 5.81 -11.02
N ILE A 91 13.09 5.66 -10.82
CA ILE A 91 12.14 5.46 -11.91
C ILE A 91 12.09 6.68 -12.83
N GLN A 92 12.09 7.89 -12.27
CA GLN A 92 12.07 9.12 -13.06
C GLN A 92 13.31 9.26 -13.94
N ARG A 93 14.49 8.91 -13.42
CA ARG A 93 15.73 8.89 -14.21
C ARG A 93 15.65 7.88 -15.34
N ALA A 94 15.20 6.66 -15.07
CA ALA A 94 15.04 5.64 -16.10
C ALA A 94 14.03 6.08 -17.18
N SER A 95 12.94 6.75 -16.80
CA SER A 95 11.90 7.20 -17.75
C SER A 95 12.43 8.16 -18.82
N ALA A 96 13.52 8.88 -18.54
CA ALA A 96 14.16 9.79 -19.50
C ALA A 96 15.11 9.10 -20.49
N THR A 97 15.59 7.88 -20.20
CA THR A 97 16.66 7.23 -20.97
C THR A 97 16.34 5.81 -21.43
N ASP A 98 15.49 5.09 -20.70
CA ASP A 98 15.14 3.69 -20.92
C ASP A 98 13.72 3.42 -20.38
N VAL A 99 12.74 3.54 -21.27
CA VAL A 99 11.31 3.36 -20.94
C VAL A 99 11.01 1.92 -20.50
N ALA A 100 11.70 0.93 -21.07
CA ALA A 100 11.49 -0.48 -20.71
C ALA A 100 11.96 -0.73 -19.28
N LEU A 101 13.14 -0.21 -18.90
CA LEU A 101 13.61 -0.27 -17.53
C LEU A 101 12.71 0.51 -16.58
N ALA A 102 12.22 1.70 -16.96
CA ALA A 102 11.30 2.47 -16.13
C ALA A 102 10.01 1.68 -15.82
N MET A 103 9.43 1.01 -16.82
CA MET A 103 8.28 0.12 -16.64
C MET A 103 8.60 -1.04 -15.71
N ALA A 104 9.75 -1.71 -15.89
CA ALA A 104 10.17 -2.80 -15.03
C ALA A 104 10.41 -2.34 -13.58
N LEU A 105 10.98 -1.16 -13.37
CA LEU A 105 11.16 -0.55 -12.04
C LEU A 105 9.83 -0.18 -11.40
N GLN A 106 8.87 0.36 -12.15
CA GLN A 106 7.51 0.62 -11.66
C GLN A 106 6.83 -0.67 -11.17
N ALA A 107 6.99 -1.77 -11.92
CA ALA A 107 6.47 -3.09 -11.59
C ALA A 107 7.17 -3.69 -10.36
N ALA A 108 8.49 -3.65 -10.30
CA ALA A 108 9.27 -4.10 -9.15
C ALA A 108 8.92 -3.31 -7.88
N ALA A 109 8.77 -1.98 -7.98
CA ALA A 109 8.36 -1.16 -6.85
C ALA A 109 6.92 -1.45 -6.40
N ALA A 110 6.01 -1.76 -7.31
CA ALA A 110 4.66 -2.20 -6.97
C ALA A 110 4.68 -3.55 -6.22
N CYS A 111 5.49 -4.51 -6.66
CA CYS A 111 5.68 -5.76 -5.94
C CYS A 111 6.30 -5.52 -4.54
N LYS A 112 7.34 -4.67 -4.45
CA LYS A 112 8.03 -4.41 -3.19
C LYS A 112 7.14 -3.74 -2.14
N ILE A 113 6.27 -2.80 -2.53
CA ILE A 113 5.39 -2.15 -1.55
C ILE A 113 4.33 -3.11 -1.00
N GLU A 114 3.83 -4.06 -1.81
CA GLU A 114 2.94 -5.11 -1.33
C GLU A 114 3.66 -6.04 -0.33
N GLU A 115 4.89 -6.45 -0.60
CA GLU A 115 5.68 -7.25 0.35
C GLU A 115 5.87 -6.53 1.70
N VAL A 116 6.08 -5.21 1.68
CA VAL A 116 6.19 -4.38 2.89
C VAL A 116 4.85 -4.33 3.63
N CYS A 117 3.72 -4.25 2.93
CA CYS A 117 2.39 -4.26 3.53
C CYS A 117 2.05 -5.63 4.15
N ASP A 118 2.35 -6.72 3.43
CA ASP A 118 2.12 -8.09 3.89
C ASP A 118 2.96 -8.40 5.14
N ALA A 119 4.22 -7.96 5.17
CA ALA A 119 5.08 -8.10 6.35
C ALA A 119 4.55 -7.30 7.55
N LEU A 120 4.03 -6.08 7.33
CA LEU A 120 3.43 -5.29 8.40
C LEU A 120 2.17 -5.94 8.96
N GLU A 121 1.32 -6.50 8.10
CA GLU A 121 0.14 -7.23 8.54
C GLU A 121 0.48 -8.47 9.35
N GLU A 122 1.44 -9.26 8.88
CA GLU A 122 1.86 -10.46 9.61
C GLU A 122 2.41 -10.10 10.99
N GLN A 123 3.24 -9.06 11.06
CA GLN A 123 3.74 -8.53 12.33
C GLN A 123 2.58 -8.12 13.27
N ILE A 124 1.52 -7.50 12.74
CA ILE A 124 0.36 -7.09 13.55
C ILE A 124 -0.43 -8.31 14.02
N LYS A 125 -0.69 -9.30 13.15
CA LYS A 125 -1.36 -10.55 13.53
C LYS A 125 -0.62 -11.26 14.66
N GLU A 126 0.70 -11.39 14.53
CA GLU A 126 1.56 -12.05 15.52
C GLU A 126 1.60 -11.27 16.85
N THR A 127 1.75 -9.95 16.78
CA THR A 127 1.88 -9.11 17.99
C THR A 127 0.58 -9.02 18.79
N GLU A 128 -0.55 -8.88 18.09
CA GLU A 128 -1.86 -8.70 18.72
C GLU A 128 -2.59 -10.03 18.95
N GLY A 129 -2.15 -11.11 18.31
CA GLY A 129 -2.80 -12.42 18.36
C GLY A 129 -4.19 -12.42 17.73
N VAL A 130 -4.35 -11.78 16.56
CA VAL A 130 -5.66 -11.55 15.92
C VAL A 130 -5.70 -11.99 14.46
N ALA A 131 -6.91 -12.21 13.95
CA ALA A 131 -7.17 -12.34 12.53
C ALA A 131 -7.51 -10.96 11.92
N LEU A 132 -6.99 -10.71 10.72
CA LEU A 132 -7.21 -9.46 9.97
C LEU A 132 -8.10 -9.71 8.74
N ARG A 133 -9.00 -8.75 8.47
CA ARG A 133 -9.77 -8.68 7.22
C ARG A 133 -8.89 -8.26 6.04
N GLN A 134 -9.46 -8.17 4.84
CA GLN A 134 -8.72 -7.63 3.69
C GLN A 134 -8.45 -6.13 3.86
N ARG A 135 -7.29 -5.67 3.35
CA ARG A 135 -6.93 -4.25 3.24
C ARG A 135 -7.97 -3.49 2.44
N TYR A 136 -8.37 -2.35 2.96
CA TYR A 136 -9.25 -1.43 2.27
C TYR A 136 -8.66 -0.02 2.28
N SER A 137 -8.50 0.60 1.12
CA SER A 137 -7.79 1.86 0.95
C SER A 137 -8.68 2.93 0.32
N PRO A 138 -8.56 4.21 0.71
CA PRO A 138 -9.19 5.30 -0.02
C PRO A 138 -8.81 5.30 -1.51
N GLY A 139 -9.79 5.57 -2.38
CA GLY A 139 -9.66 5.47 -3.83
C GLY A 139 -10.03 4.10 -4.42
N TYR A 140 -10.32 3.10 -3.58
CA TYR A 140 -10.87 1.81 -4.01
C TYR A 140 -12.39 1.75 -3.84
N PHE A 141 -13.06 1.08 -4.79
CA PHE A 141 -14.52 0.91 -4.86
C PHE A 141 -15.28 2.23 -4.66
N ASP A 142 -16.01 2.37 -3.54
CA ASP A 142 -16.87 3.51 -3.23
C ASP A 142 -16.32 4.42 -2.12
N LEU A 143 -15.08 4.16 -1.63
CA LEU A 143 -14.42 5.07 -0.70
C LEU A 143 -13.63 6.13 -1.45
N ASP A 144 -14.13 7.36 -1.40
CA ASP A 144 -13.51 8.50 -2.08
C ASP A 144 -12.05 8.71 -1.66
N ILE A 145 -11.19 9.07 -2.61
CA ILE A 145 -9.76 9.29 -2.36
C ILE A 145 -9.50 10.40 -1.33
N SER A 146 -10.42 11.36 -1.19
CA SER A 146 -10.32 12.41 -0.18
C SER A 146 -10.31 11.89 1.26
N ALA A 147 -10.83 10.67 1.49
CA ALA A 147 -10.76 9.97 2.77
C ALA A 147 -9.32 9.69 3.23
N GLN A 148 -8.32 9.85 2.34
CA GLN A 148 -6.92 9.86 2.72
C GLN A 148 -6.63 10.86 3.84
N LYS A 149 -7.28 12.03 3.87
CA LYS A 149 -7.05 13.03 4.93
C LYS A 149 -7.34 12.43 6.30
N GLN A 150 -8.48 11.76 6.47
CA GLN A 150 -8.83 11.09 7.72
C GLN A 150 -7.79 10.04 8.12
N VAL A 151 -7.29 9.24 7.17
CA VAL A 151 -6.25 8.23 7.44
C VAL A 151 -4.94 8.90 7.88
N PHE A 152 -4.51 9.95 7.17
CA PHE A 152 -3.29 10.71 7.48
C PHE A 152 -3.35 11.34 8.87
N ASP A 153 -4.49 11.92 9.23
CA ASP A 153 -4.70 12.57 10.53
C ASP A 153 -4.75 11.55 11.67
N LEU A 154 -5.45 10.43 11.49
CA LEU A 154 -5.57 9.38 12.52
C LEU A 154 -4.22 8.86 13.00
N ILE A 155 -3.28 8.64 12.08
CA ILE A 155 -1.98 8.07 12.42
C ILE A 155 -0.82 9.06 12.31
N GLU A 156 -1.08 10.34 12.05
CA GLU A 156 -0.06 11.39 11.87
C GLU A 156 1.01 11.02 10.81
N ILE A 157 0.60 10.42 9.67
CA ILE A 157 1.50 9.82 8.66
C ILE A 157 2.66 10.75 8.28
N THR A 158 2.34 12.01 7.95
CA THR A 158 3.32 13.00 7.49
C THR A 158 4.43 13.22 8.51
N LYS A 159 4.07 13.33 9.78
CA LYS A 159 5.02 13.58 10.87
C LYS A 159 5.87 12.36 11.19
N ARG A 160 5.30 11.16 11.06
CA ARG A 160 5.91 9.91 11.54
C ARG A 160 6.78 9.23 10.48
N ILE A 161 6.29 9.14 9.24
CA ILE A 161 6.99 8.45 8.15
C ILE A 161 7.28 9.33 6.94
N GLY A 162 6.81 10.58 6.92
CA GLY A 162 7.18 11.56 5.90
C GLY A 162 6.42 11.45 4.58
N VAL A 163 5.34 10.67 4.52
CA VAL A 163 4.45 10.66 3.35
C VAL A 163 3.52 11.87 3.42
N THR A 164 3.30 12.54 2.30
CA THR A 164 2.46 13.73 2.17
C THR A 164 1.35 13.50 1.14
N LEU A 165 0.33 14.35 1.15
CA LEU A 165 -0.73 14.37 0.14
C LEU A 165 -0.56 15.58 -0.78
N THR A 166 -0.81 15.39 -2.07
CA THR A 166 -1.05 16.48 -3.02
C THR A 166 -2.43 17.10 -2.79
N ASP A 167 -2.72 18.21 -3.47
CA ASP A 167 -4.05 18.82 -3.48
C ASP A 167 -5.14 17.90 -4.06
N THR A 168 -4.73 16.89 -4.85
CA THR A 168 -5.58 15.84 -5.42
C THR A 168 -5.57 14.55 -4.61
N PHE A 169 -5.02 14.56 -3.39
CA PHE A 169 -4.97 13.42 -2.47
C PHE A 169 -4.10 12.25 -2.93
N GLU A 170 -3.21 12.46 -3.89
CA GLU A 170 -2.18 11.48 -4.23
C GLU A 170 -1.05 11.51 -3.19
N MET A 171 -0.43 10.37 -2.93
CA MET A 171 0.64 10.25 -1.96
C MET A 171 2.00 10.56 -2.57
N ILE A 172 2.84 11.29 -1.81
CA ILE A 172 4.26 11.50 -2.11
C ILE A 172 5.06 11.01 -0.89
N PRO A 173 5.95 10.01 -1.02
CA PRO A 173 6.38 9.33 -2.25
C PRO A 173 5.28 8.53 -2.97
N THR A 174 5.43 8.30 -4.28
CA THR A 174 4.37 7.69 -5.11
C THR A 174 4.16 6.20 -4.81
N LYS A 175 5.20 5.49 -4.39
CA LYS A 175 5.13 4.09 -3.95
C LYS A 175 4.85 4.03 -2.45
N SER A 176 3.63 4.43 -2.11
CA SER A 176 3.09 4.41 -0.76
C SER A 176 1.70 3.77 -0.76
N VAL A 177 1.35 3.16 0.37
CA VAL A 177 0.05 2.52 0.60
C VAL A 177 -0.46 3.01 1.95
N THR A 178 -1.76 3.23 2.02
CA THR A 178 -2.50 3.41 3.27
C THR A 178 -3.68 2.48 3.27
N ALA A 179 -4.00 1.85 4.38
CA ALA A 179 -5.17 1.00 4.45
C ALA A 179 -5.81 0.99 5.83
N ILE A 180 -7.08 0.60 5.82
CA ILE A 180 -7.90 0.27 6.96
C ILE A 180 -8.14 -1.25 6.90
N ILE A 181 -7.92 -1.94 8.01
CA ILE A 181 -8.15 -3.37 8.13
C ILE A 181 -8.98 -3.65 9.38
N GLY A 182 -10.11 -4.33 9.22
CA GLY A 182 -10.89 -4.81 10.37
C GLY A 182 -10.15 -5.91 11.12
N ILE A 183 -10.20 -5.87 12.44
CA ILE A 183 -9.77 -6.97 13.30
C ILE A 183 -10.99 -7.85 13.53
N ALA A 184 -10.94 -9.09 13.04
CA ALA A 184 -12.02 -10.03 13.25
C ALA A 184 -11.97 -10.53 14.71
N ASP A 185 -13.08 -10.39 15.42
CA ASP A 185 -13.31 -11.14 16.64
C ASP A 185 -13.62 -12.60 16.24
N GLU A 186 -13.10 -13.58 16.98
CA GLU A 186 -13.24 -15.03 16.71
C GLU A 186 -14.68 -15.48 16.40
#